data_AF-A0AAU8CDT6-F1
#
_entry.id   AF-A0AAU8CDT6-F1
#
_cell.length_a   1.000
_cell.length_b   1.000
_cell.length_c   1.000
_cell.angle_alpha   90.00
_cell.angle_beta   90.00
_cell.angle_gamma   90.00
#
_symmetry.space_group_name_H-M   'P 1'
#
loop_
_entity.id
_entity.type
_entity.pdbx_description
1 polymer ?
#
loop_
_entity_poly.entity_id
_entity_poly.type
_entity_poly.pdbx_seq_one_letter_code
_entity_poly.pdbx_strand_id
1 'polypeptide(L)' 'MMLPLSSAPYTLPFVGPGTYLIFGIVLAPVYVMVATWYLGDPSDGKTAGLGVAYLAGLTTALWGGLFVATMVIKFAFF' A
#
# COMPACT_ATOMS: atom_id res chain seq x y z
N MET A 1 36.98 -4.12 -10.31
CA MET A 1 36.60 -4.39 -8.92
C MET A 1 35.10 -4.18 -8.80
N MET A 2 34.30 -5.24 -8.61
CA MET A 2 32.87 -5.11 -8.38
C MET A 2 32.65 -4.70 -6.93
N LEU A 3 32.03 -3.53 -6.70
CA LEU A 3 31.67 -3.11 -5.35
C LEU A 3 30.47 -3.97 -4.90
N PRO A 4 30.57 -4.78 -3.84
CA PRO A 4 29.42 -5.51 -3.32
C PRO A 4 28.46 -4.52 -2.67
N LEU A 5 27.42 -4.14 -3.41
CA LEU A 5 26.29 -3.32 -2.96
C LEU A 5 25.50 -3.97 -1.81
N SER A 6 25.77 -5.24 -1.47
CA SER A 6 25.07 -6.02 -0.44
C SER A 6 25.68 -5.93 0.96
N SER A 7 26.77 -5.15 1.17
CA SER A 7 27.52 -5.09 2.43
C SER A 7 27.00 -4.05 3.44
N ALA A 8 25.97 -3.27 3.09
CA ALA A 8 25.37 -2.33 4.02
C ALA A 8 24.52 -3.07 5.06
N PRO A 9 24.60 -2.73 6.36
CA PRO A 9 23.68 -3.23 7.36
C PRO A 9 22.30 -2.63 7.12
N TYR A 10 21.53 -3.23 6.22
CA TYR A 10 20.14 -2.87 6.02
C TYR A 10 19.35 -3.53 7.14
N THR A 11 19.12 -2.81 8.23
CA THR A 11 18.02 -3.17 9.13
C THR A 11 16.76 -3.05 8.29
N LEU A 12 16.25 -4.19 7.81
CA LEU A 12 14.94 -4.23 7.16
C LEU A 12 13.96 -3.66 8.18
N PRO A 13 13.26 -2.56 7.85
CA PRO A 13 12.14 -2.13 8.67
C PRO A 13 11.15 -3.30 8.79
N PHE A 14 10.20 -3.20 9.71
CA PHE A 14 9.14 -4.19 9.90
C PHE A 14 8.48 -4.65 8.59
N VAL A 15 8.54 -3.83 7.52
CA VAL A 15 8.11 -4.15 6.17
C VAL A 15 9.27 -4.07 5.17
N GLY A 16 9.26 -4.90 4.12
CA GLY A 16 10.33 -4.94 3.13
C GLY A 16 10.47 -3.64 2.30
N PRO A 17 11.66 -3.34 1.73
CA PRO A 17 11.92 -2.15 0.92
C PRO A 17 10.92 -1.97 -0.25
N GLY A 18 10.50 -3.07 -0.87
CA GLY A 18 9.51 -3.05 -1.96
C GLY A 18 8.15 -2.49 -1.52
N THR A 19 7.72 -2.73 -0.28
CA THR A 19 6.45 -2.20 0.23
C THR A 19 6.51 -0.68 0.37
N TYR A 20 7.62 -0.14 0.90
CA TYR A 20 7.81 1.31 0.96
C TYR A 20 7.87 1.94 -0.44
N LEU A 21 8.47 1.27 -1.41
CA LEU A 21 8.51 1.74 -2.79
C LEU A 21 7.12 1.82 -3.41
N ILE A 22 6.31 0.76 -3.26
CA ILE A 22 4.96 0.68 -3.82
C ILE A 22 4.03 1.70 -3.14
N PHE A 23 3.98 1.71 -1.81
CA PHE A 23 3.08 2.60 -1.07
C PHE A 23 3.58 4.04 -1.01
N GLY A 24 4.88 4.29 -0.99
CA GLY A 24 5.42 5.64 -0.89
C GLY A 24 5.50 6.37 -2.23
N ILE A 25 6.04 5.70 -3.25
CA ILE A 25 6.39 6.36 -4.53
C ILE A 25 5.37 6.02 -5.61
N VAL A 26 5.07 4.74 -5.82
CA VAL A 26 4.19 4.30 -6.91
C VAL A 26 2.75 4.77 -6.68
N LEU A 27 2.29 4.72 -5.43
CA LEU A 27 0.93 5.14 -5.05
C LEU A 27 0.79 6.65 -4.81
N ALA A 28 1.89 7.41 -4.75
CA ALA A 28 1.86 8.86 -4.57
C ALA A 28 0.86 9.59 -5.51
N PRO A 29 0.89 9.39 -6.84
CA PRO A 29 -0.08 10.05 -7.72
C PRO A 29 -1.53 9.67 -7.45
N VAL A 30 -1.79 8.44 -6.97
CA VAL A 30 -3.14 7.99 -6.62
C VAL A 30 -3.63 8.71 -5.36
N TYR A 31 -2.77 8.91 -4.36
CA TYR A 31 -3.14 9.69 -3.18
C TYR A 31 -3.47 11.13 -3.53
N VAL A 32 -2.67 11.74 -4.43
CA VAL A 32 -2.96 13.09 -4.93
C VAL A 32 -4.31 13.12 -5.62
N MET A 33 -4.59 12.17 -6.51
CA MET A 33 -5.88 12.08 -7.22
C MET A 33 -7.06 11.90 -6.26
N VAL A 34 -6.96 11.01 -5.26
CA VAL A 34 -8.04 10.79 -4.30
C VAL A 34 -8.23 12.02 -3.40
N ALA A 35 -7.13 12.67 -2.98
CA ALA A 35 -7.19 13.89 -2.17
C ALA A 35 -7.84 15.05 -2.96
N THR A 36 -7.44 15.26 -4.22
CA THR A 36 -8.04 16.31 -5.05
C THR A 36 -9.49 16.00 -5.41
N TRP A 37 -9.85 14.73 -5.60
CA TRP A 37 -11.25 14.33 -5.79
C TRP A 37 -12.12 14.57 -4.56
N TYR A 38 -11.59 14.29 -3.36
CA TYR A 38 -12.33 14.45 -2.12
C TYR A 38 -12.46 15.93 -1.70
N LEU A 39 -11.42 16.75 -1.94
CA LEU A 39 -11.40 18.17 -1.55
C LEU A 39 -11.82 19.15 -2.67
N GLY A 40 -11.95 18.68 -3.91
CA GLY A 40 -12.20 19.55 -5.06
C GLY A 40 -13.65 20.00 -5.20
N ASP A 41 -13.87 21.25 -5.59
CA ASP A 41 -15.20 21.78 -5.90
C ASP A 41 -15.58 21.57 -7.39
N PRO A 42 -16.84 21.24 -7.72
CA PRO A 42 -17.94 20.90 -6.81
C PRO A 42 -17.86 19.44 -6.32
N SER A 43 -17.83 19.21 -5.01
CA SER A 43 -17.93 17.86 -4.42
C SER A 43 -19.28 17.63 -3.74
N ASP A 44 -19.97 16.55 -4.09
CA ASP A 44 -21.00 15.97 -3.22
C ASP A 44 -20.31 15.07 -2.18
N GLY A 45 -20.19 15.57 -0.94
CA GLY A 45 -19.49 14.87 0.15
C GLY A 45 -20.04 13.47 0.44
N LYS A 46 -21.32 13.20 0.15
CA LYS A 46 -21.91 11.87 0.34
C LYS A 46 -21.37 10.88 -0.69
N THR A 47 -21.29 11.30 -1.95
CA THR A 47 -20.74 10.49 -3.04
C THR A 47 -19.23 10.33 -2.92
N ALA A 48 -18.50 11.40 -2.58
CA ALA A 48 -17.06 11.36 -2.35
C ALA A 48 -16.70 10.44 -1.16
N GLY A 49 -17.44 10.52 -0.05
CA GLY A 49 -17.24 9.66 1.11
C GLY A 49 -17.48 8.18 0.80
N LEU A 50 -18.55 7.84 0.08
CA LEU A 50 -18.81 6.46 -0.37
C LEU A 50 -17.67 5.95 -1.25
N GLY A 51 -17.21 6.79 -2.17
CA GLY A 51 -16.08 6.51 -3.05
C GLY A 51 -14.79 6.16 -2.31
N VAL A 52 -14.39 7.00 -1.37
CA VAL A 52 -13.21 6.78 -0.53
C VAL A 52 -13.37 5.51 0.32
N ALA A 53 -14.55 5.29 0.91
CA ALA A 53 -14.83 4.07 1.68
C ALA A 53 -14.68 2.80 0.83
N TYR A 54 -15.19 2.80 -0.41
CA TYR A 54 -15.01 1.70 -1.34
C TYR A 54 -13.54 1.48 -1.71
N LEU A 55 -12.81 2.54 -2.04
CA LEU A 55 -11.38 2.45 -2.38
C LEU A 55 -10.54 1.90 -1.22
N ALA A 56 -10.76 2.42 -0.01
CA ALA A 56 -10.07 1.96 1.18
C ALA A 56 -10.45 0.52 1.53
N GLY A 57 -11.74 0.18 1.48
CA GLY A 57 -12.25 -1.16 1.76
C GLY A 57 -11.72 -2.20 0.79
N LEU A 58 -11.78 -1.94 -0.52
CA LEU A 58 -11.26 -2.85 -1.54
C LEU A 58 -9.75 -3.04 -1.42
N THR A 59 -9.00 -1.95 -1.22
CA THR A 59 -7.55 -2.02 -1.07
C THR A 59 -7.17 -2.82 0.18
N THR A 60 -7.86 -2.58 1.29
CA THR A 60 -7.65 -3.33 2.55
C THR A 60 -8.01 -4.80 2.39
N ALA A 61 -9.10 -5.12 1.68
CA ALA A 61 -9.50 -6.51 1.44
C ALA A 61 -8.49 -7.25 0.56
N LEU A 62 -7.96 -6.62 -0.48
CA LEU A 62 -6.96 -7.21 -1.37
C LEU A 62 -5.64 -7.48 -0.64
N TRP A 63 -5.09 -6.47 0.02
CA TRP A 63 -3.80 -6.59 0.72
C TRP A 63 -3.92 -7.39 2.01
N GLY A 64 -4.98 -7.17 2.79
CA GLY A 64 -5.28 -7.93 4.00
C GLY A 64 -5.56 -9.40 3.69
N GLY A 65 -6.32 -9.69 2.64
CA GLY A 65 -6.58 -11.06 2.17
C GLY A 65 -5.28 -11.76 1.75
N LEU A 66 -4.42 -11.08 0.99
CA LEU A 66 -3.10 -11.60 0.61
C LEU A 66 -2.21 -11.86 1.84
N PHE A 67 -2.24 -10.96 2.83
CA PHE A 67 -1.53 -11.15 4.10
C PHE A 67 -2.05 -12.36 4.88
N VAL A 68 -3.37 -12.51 5.01
CA VAL A 68 -3.98 -13.67 5.66
C VAL A 68 -3.62 -14.96 4.93
N ALA A 69 -3.72 -14.98 3.60
CA ALA A 69 -3.35 -16.15 2.80
C ALA A 69 -1.88 -16.55 3.00
N THR A 70 -0.97 -15.59 3.03
CA THR A 70 0.46 -15.86 3.29
C THR A 70 0.71 -16.35 4.72
N MET A 71 -0.02 -15.86 5.73
CA MET A 71 0.03 -16.39 7.08
C MET A 71 -0.50 -17.82 7.19
N VAL A 72 -1.60 -18.13 6.50
CA VAL A 72 -2.14 -19.50 6.45
C VAL A 72 -1.14 -20.47 5.81
N ILE A 73 -0.53 -20.09 4.68
CA ILE A 73 0.51 -20.89 4.03
C ILE A 73 1.69 -21.10 5.00
N LYS A 74 2.14 -20.04 5.66
CA LYS A 74 3.23 -20.15 6.65
C LYS A 74 2.87 -21.15 7.74
N PHE A 75 1.72 -20.99 8.37
CA PHE A 75 1.27 -21.87 9.46
C PHE A 75 1.09 -23.34 9.04
N ALA A 76 0.62 -23.59 7.81
CA ALA A 76 0.33 -24.94 7.34
C ALA A 76 1.57 -25.71 6.84
N PHE A 77 2.61 -25.01 6.35
CA PHE A 77 3.72 -25.63 5.63
C PHE A 77 5.12 -25.38 6.23
N PHE A 78 5.29 -24.44 7.17
CA PHE A 78 6.58 -24.06 7.77
C PHE A 78 6.51 -23.91 9.28
#